data_AF-A0A963J8Y4-F1
#
_entry.id   AF-A0A963J8Y4-F1
#
_cell.length_a   1.000
_cell.length_b   1.000
_cell.length_c   1.000
_cell.angle_alpha   90.00
_cell.angle_beta   90.00
_cell.angle_gamma   90.00
#
_symmetry.space_group_name_H-M   'P 1'
#
loop_
_entity.id
_entity.type
_entity.pdbx_description
1 polymer ?
#
loop_
_entity_poly.entity_id
_entity_poly.type
_entity_poly.pdbx_seq_one_letter_code
_entity_poly.pdbx_strand_id
1 'polypeptide(L)'
;MALTLDQLNTASLEQALQWLDGVYEHSPWIAQAALRERPFRSLAHLKHALAHAVRTAGTQAQLALIRAHPELAGKAMVDQSLTAESTHEQSKAGLTQCTPAEFARLQQLNADYNARFDFPFILAVRGPRGTGLRKQQIIDTFARRLDNHPDFEQAEALRNIHRIAEIRLNDKFGAEPLLGADVWDWHEKLAEHSDPGYAEKGQLTVTYLTDAHRACAQALSHWMRDCGFDEVEIDAVGNVVGRYHPAAEGARYLLTGSHYDTVRNGGKYDGRLGIFVPMACVRELHRAGQRLPFGIEVAAFAEEEGQRYKATFLGSGALIGDFNPAWLDQKDADGVTLRAAMQHAGLCIDDIPRLQRDPAQYLGFIEVHIEQGPVLNGLDLPLGVVTSINGSVRYVGEVTGMASHAGT
;
A
#
# COMPACT_ATOMS: atom_id res chain seq x y z
N MET A 1 7.57 12.23 -28.03
CA MET A 1 6.58 13.07 -27.31
C MET A 1 5.69 12.15 -26.51
N ALA A 2 5.33 12.53 -25.29
CA ALA A 2 4.38 11.77 -24.49
C ALA A 2 2.99 11.76 -25.16
N LEU A 3 2.32 10.61 -25.12
CA LEU A 3 0.94 10.45 -25.59
C LEU A 3 -0.03 11.09 -24.59
N THR A 4 -1.19 11.50 -25.08
CA THR A 4 -2.32 11.94 -24.25
C THR A 4 -3.51 11.00 -24.41
N LEU A 5 -4.38 10.94 -23.40
CA LEU A 5 -5.60 10.13 -23.49
C LEU A 5 -6.54 10.62 -24.58
N ASP A 6 -6.62 11.93 -24.81
CA ASP A 6 -7.44 12.50 -25.88
C ASP A 6 -6.96 12.02 -27.25
N GLN A 7 -5.64 12.06 -27.50
CA GLN A 7 -5.07 11.49 -28.73
C GLN A 7 -5.46 10.01 -28.89
N LEU A 8 -5.29 9.19 -27.84
CA LEU A 8 -5.63 7.77 -27.90
C LEU A 8 -7.14 7.55 -28.15
N ASN A 9 -7.99 8.36 -27.51
CA ASN A 9 -9.44 8.26 -27.61
C ASN A 9 -9.95 8.60 -29.02
N THR A 10 -9.31 9.56 -29.69
CA THR A 10 -9.73 10.02 -31.04
C THR A 10 -9.00 9.36 -32.19
N ALA A 11 -7.87 8.69 -31.95
CA ALA A 11 -7.07 8.07 -33.00
C ALA A 11 -7.80 6.91 -33.70
N SER A 12 -7.40 6.65 -34.96
CA SER A 12 -7.81 5.42 -35.65
C SER A 12 -7.34 4.19 -34.88
N LEU A 13 -8.00 3.04 -35.07
CA LEU A 13 -7.62 1.80 -34.40
C LEU A 13 -6.16 1.43 -34.72
N GLU A 14 -5.76 1.53 -35.99
CA GLU A 14 -4.40 1.24 -36.44
C GLU A 14 -3.35 2.10 -35.73
N GLN A 15 -3.58 3.41 -35.67
CA GLN A 15 -2.66 4.35 -35.02
C GLN A 15 -2.60 4.12 -33.51
N ALA A 16 -3.74 3.89 -32.86
CA ALA A 16 -3.80 3.59 -31.43
C ALA A 16 -3.06 2.28 -31.09
N LEU A 17 -3.18 1.25 -31.93
CA LEU A 17 -2.43 0.01 -31.76
C LEU A 17 -0.93 0.21 -31.93
N GLN A 18 -0.51 0.99 -32.92
CA GLN A 18 0.91 1.32 -33.12
C GLN A 18 1.48 2.03 -31.89
N TRP A 19 0.73 2.95 -31.28
CA TRP A 19 1.16 3.65 -30.07
C TRP A 19 1.26 2.74 -28.84
N LEU A 20 0.33 1.80 -28.70
CA LEU A 20 0.30 0.82 -27.61
C LEU A 20 1.15 -0.44 -27.89
N ASP A 21 1.87 -0.49 -29.00
CA ASP A 21 2.76 -1.59 -29.33
C ASP A 21 3.83 -1.79 -28.23
N GLY A 22 4.18 -3.05 -27.96
CA GLY A 22 5.14 -3.43 -26.92
C GLY A 22 4.64 -3.34 -25.48
N VAL A 23 3.44 -2.81 -25.19
CA VAL A 23 2.91 -2.73 -23.81
C VAL A 23 2.76 -4.13 -23.18
N TYR A 24 2.33 -5.13 -23.96
CA TYR A 24 2.25 -6.54 -23.57
C TYR A 24 3.12 -7.43 -24.48
N GLU A 25 4.35 -6.98 -24.77
CA GLU A 25 5.24 -7.63 -25.75
C GLU A 25 4.55 -7.81 -27.12
N HIS A 26 4.63 -9.02 -27.71
CA HIS A 26 4.07 -9.39 -29.00
C HIS A 26 2.59 -9.80 -28.94
N SER A 27 1.82 -9.24 -27.99
CA SER A 27 0.39 -9.59 -27.78
C SER A 27 -0.56 -8.42 -28.11
N PRO A 28 -0.69 -8.02 -29.39
CA PRO A 28 -1.49 -6.86 -29.80
C PRO A 28 -3.00 -7.05 -29.55
N TRP A 29 -3.47 -8.30 -29.44
CA TRP A 29 -4.87 -8.63 -29.18
C TRP A 29 -5.41 -7.99 -27.89
N ILE A 30 -4.55 -7.75 -26.90
CA ILE A 30 -4.91 -7.14 -25.61
C ILE A 30 -5.30 -5.68 -25.81
N ALA A 31 -4.44 -4.91 -26.49
CA ALA A 31 -4.73 -3.53 -26.85
C ALA A 31 -5.93 -3.44 -27.80
N GLN A 32 -6.07 -4.37 -28.75
CA GLN A 32 -7.23 -4.43 -29.65
C GLN A 32 -8.54 -4.63 -28.89
N ALA A 33 -8.56 -5.50 -27.88
CA ALA A 33 -9.73 -5.72 -27.05
C ALA A 33 -10.05 -4.49 -26.18
N ALA A 34 -9.05 -3.97 -25.46
CA ALA A 34 -9.24 -2.81 -24.59
C ALA A 34 -9.70 -1.55 -25.34
N LEU A 35 -9.18 -1.29 -26.55
CA LEU A 35 -9.54 -0.10 -27.35
C LEU A 35 -11.01 -0.06 -27.78
N ARG A 36 -11.76 -1.15 -27.62
CA ARG A 36 -13.22 -1.19 -27.83
C ARG A 36 -13.99 -0.50 -26.70
N GLU A 37 -13.36 -0.31 -25.54
CA GLU A 37 -13.96 0.32 -24.36
C GLU A 37 -13.75 1.85 -24.31
N ARG A 38 -13.19 2.43 -25.38
CA ARG A 38 -13.03 3.88 -25.50
C ARG A 38 -14.38 4.63 -25.40
N PRO A 39 -14.41 5.86 -24.86
CA PRO A 39 -13.25 6.64 -24.43
C PRO A 39 -12.79 6.33 -22.99
N PHE A 40 -11.47 6.35 -22.78
CA PHE A 40 -10.88 6.22 -21.45
C PHE A 40 -10.89 7.56 -20.72
N ARG A 41 -11.19 7.53 -19.41
CA ARG A 41 -11.31 8.72 -18.55
C ARG A 41 -10.03 9.04 -17.79
N SER A 42 -9.15 8.05 -17.66
CA SER A 42 -7.89 8.15 -16.94
C SER A 42 -6.94 7.06 -17.41
N LEU A 43 -5.65 7.20 -17.10
CA LEU A 43 -4.67 6.16 -17.40
C LEU A 43 -4.95 4.89 -16.58
N ALA A 44 -5.50 5.03 -15.36
CA ALA A 44 -5.96 3.90 -14.55
C ALA A 44 -7.11 3.14 -15.23
N HIS A 45 -8.05 3.85 -15.90
CA HIS A 45 -9.12 3.20 -16.67
C HIS A 45 -8.55 2.39 -17.85
N LEU A 46 -7.59 2.95 -18.62
CA LEU A 46 -6.92 2.23 -19.69
C LEU A 46 -6.18 0.99 -19.17
N LYS A 47 -5.42 1.11 -18.08
CA LYS A 47 -4.72 -0.01 -17.42
C LYS A 47 -5.69 -1.12 -17.04
N HIS A 48 -6.82 -0.75 -16.42
CA HIS A 48 -7.85 -1.72 -16.04
C HIS A 48 -8.45 -2.42 -17.26
N ALA A 49 -8.80 -1.71 -18.33
CA ALA A 49 -9.34 -2.31 -19.55
C ALA A 49 -8.37 -3.32 -20.19
N LEU A 50 -7.05 -3.03 -20.16
CA LEU A 50 -6.02 -3.95 -20.64
C LEU A 50 -5.89 -5.21 -19.77
N ALA A 51 -5.88 -5.05 -18.44
CA ALA A 51 -5.86 -6.19 -17.52
C ALA A 51 -7.15 -7.04 -17.64
N HIS A 52 -8.30 -6.38 -17.76
CA HIS A 52 -9.59 -7.02 -17.97
C HIS A 52 -9.66 -7.82 -19.28
N ALA A 53 -9.07 -7.31 -20.38
CA ALA A 53 -8.94 -8.04 -21.63
C ALA A 53 -8.16 -9.36 -21.45
N VAL A 54 -7.05 -9.34 -20.68
CA VAL A 54 -6.28 -10.56 -20.37
C VAL A 54 -7.07 -11.53 -19.48
N ARG A 55 -7.73 -10.99 -18.45
CA ARG A 55 -8.52 -11.76 -17.49
C ARG A 55 -9.66 -12.53 -18.16
N THR A 56 -10.35 -11.89 -19.10
CA THR A 56 -11.52 -12.48 -19.79
C THR A 56 -11.16 -13.34 -21.01
N ALA A 57 -9.90 -13.33 -21.45
CA ALA A 57 -9.45 -14.12 -22.61
C ALA A 57 -9.37 -15.64 -22.37
N GLY A 58 -9.54 -16.08 -21.11
CA GLY A 58 -9.46 -17.48 -20.71
C GLY A 58 -8.03 -17.97 -20.49
N THR A 59 -7.91 -19.13 -19.83
CA THR A 59 -6.63 -19.68 -19.34
C THR A 59 -5.61 -19.93 -20.46
N GLN A 60 -6.05 -20.39 -21.64
CA GLN A 60 -5.14 -20.68 -22.76
C GLN A 60 -4.46 -19.40 -23.28
N ALA A 61 -5.21 -18.32 -23.46
CA ALA A 61 -4.67 -17.04 -23.91
C ALA A 61 -3.73 -16.43 -22.86
N GLN A 62 -4.06 -16.57 -21.57
CA GLN A 62 -3.20 -16.16 -20.47
C GLN A 62 -1.87 -16.92 -20.44
N LEU A 63 -1.90 -18.25 -20.55
CA LEU A 63 -0.68 -19.06 -20.60
C LEU A 63 0.15 -18.74 -21.85
N ALA A 64 -0.49 -18.53 -23.00
CA ALA A 64 0.20 -18.10 -24.22
C ALA A 64 0.89 -16.74 -24.02
N LEU A 65 0.24 -15.78 -23.37
CA LEU A 65 0.81 -14.48 -23.01
C LEU A 65 2.04 -14.64 -22.10
N ILE A 66 1.93 -15.45 -21.05
CA ILE A 66 3.04 -15.70 -20.11
C ILE A 66 4.22 -16.34 -20.87
N ARG A 67 3.97 -17.35 -21.70
CA ARG A 67 5.01 -18.03 -22.48
C ARG A 67 5.66 -17.17 -23.56
N ALA A 68 4.95 -16.16 -24.06
CA ALA A 68 5.48 -15.18 -24.99
C ALA A 68 6.39 -14.16 -24.32
N HIS A 69 6.38 -14.06 -22.99
CA HIS A 69 7.22 -13.13 -22.25
C HIS A 69 8.67 -13.64 -22.18
N PRO A 70 9.67 -12.78 -22.41
CA PRO A 70 11.06 -13.22 -22.39
C PRO A 70 11.51 -13.63 -20.98
N GLU A 71 12.31 -14.69 -20.93
CA GLU A 71 12.93 -15.16 -19.69
C GLU A 71 14.01 -14.18 -19.19
N LEU A 72 14.07 -13.99 -17.87
CA LEU A 72 15.10 -13.17 -17.24
C LEU A 72 16.47 -13.83 -17.36
N ALA A 73 17.44 -13.07 -17.89
CA ALA A 73 18.78 -13.57 -18.19
C ALA A 73 18.81 -14.85 -19.06
N GLY A 74 17.79 -15.06 -19.88
CA GLY A 74 17.63 -16.22 -20.75
C GLY A 74 18.35 -16.09 -22.10
N LYS A 75 18.16 -17.09 -22.97
CA LYS A 75 18.82 -17.16 -24.29
C LYS A 75 18.59 -15.93 -25.17
N ALA A 76 17.39 -15.37 -25.15
CA ALA A 76 17.07 -14.16 -25.92
C ALA A 76 17.92 -12.94 -25.53
N MET A 77 18.36 -12.85 -24.26
CA MET A 77 19.27 -11.81 -23.81
C MET A 77 20.69 -12.04 -24.36
N VAL A 78 21.13 -13.30 -24.39
CA VAL A 78 22.44 -13.71 -24.93
C VAL A 78 22.49 -13.50 -26.45
N ASP A 79 21.40 -13.86 -27.13
CA ASP A 79 21.26 -13.79 -28.59
C ASP A 79 20.81 -12.40 -29.09
N GLN A 80 20.65 -11.42 -28.19
CA GLN A 80 20.21 -10.05 -28.48
C GLN A 80 18.88 -9.94 -29.25
N SER A 81 17.94 -10.86 -29.02
CA SER A 81 16.64 -10.95 -29.71
C SER A 81 15.45 -10.42 -28.90
N LEU A 82 15.71 -9.78 -27.75
CA LEU A 82 14.70 -9.13 -26.91
C LEU A 82 14.06 -7.91 -27.59
N THR A 83 12.83 -7.57 -27.21
CA THR A 83 12.22 -6.27 -27.53
C THR A 83 13.06 -5.11 -26.97
N ALA A 84 12.92 -3.91 -27.54
CA ALA A 84 13.67 -2.75 -27.10
C ALA A 84 13.37 -2.43 -25.61
N GLU A 85 12.11 -2.55 -25.21
CA GLU A 85 11.64 -2.39 -23.84
C GLU A 85 12.27 -3.42 -22.90
N SER A 86 12.22 -4.71 -23.25
CA SER A 86 12.79 -5.79 -22.43
C SER A 86 14.32 -5.68 -22.30
N THR A 87 15.01 -5.29 -23.36
CA THR A 87 16.46 -5.07 -23.35
C THR A 87 16.85 -3.98 -22.35
N HIS A 88 16.13 -2.86 -22.39
CA HIS A 88 16.35 -1.73 -21.48
C HIS A 88 16.06 -2.08 -20.02
N GLU A 89 14.97 -2.81 -19.78
CA GLU A 89 14.55 -3.24 -18.44
C GLU A 89 15.56 -4.19 -17.79
N GLN A 90 15.99 -5.24 -18.49
CA GLN A 90 16.95 -6.20 -17.96
C GLN A 90 18.34 -5.60 -17.78
N SER A 91 18.76 -4.71 -18.69
CA SER A 91 20.05 -4.00 -18.57
C SER A 91 20.07 -3.09 -17.35
N LYS A 92 18.98 -2.35 -17.09
CA LYS A 92 18.87 -1.47 -15.90
C LYS A 92 18.87 -2.24 -14.58
N ALA A 93 18.34 -3.47 -14.57
CA ALA A 93 18.40 -4.35 -13.41
C ALA A 93 19.79 -4.96 -13.17
N GLY A 94 20.77 -4.67 -14.04
CA GLY A 94 22.14 -5.19 -13.96
C GLY A 94 22.26 -6.67 -14.31
N LEU A 95 21.22 -7.28 -14.88
CA LEU A 95 21.20 -8.71 -15.25
C LEU A 95 22.17 -9.04 -16.40
N THR A 96 22.54 -8.03 -17.20
CA THR A 96 23.59 -8.13 -18.22
C THR A 96 25.01 -8.11 -17.63
N GLN A 97 25.15 -7.86 -16.33
CA GLN A 97 26.43 -7.75 -15.59
C GLN A 97 26.46 -8.71 -14.39
N CYS A 98 25.88 -9.90 -14.55
CA CYS A 98 25.96 -10.95 -13.54
C CYS A 98 27.38 -11.54 -13.44
N THR A 99 27.81 -11.84 -12.23
CA THR A 99 28.98 -12.72 -12.02
C THR A 99 28.67 -14.12 -12.55
N PRO A 100 29.70 -14.95 -12.85
CA PRO A 100 29.48 -16.32 -13.30
C PRO A 100 28.61 -17.15 -12.35
N ALA A 101 28.77 -16.96 -11.03
CA ALA A 101 27.98 -17.65 -10.01
C ALA A 101 26.52 -17.18 -9.99
N GLU A 102 26.26 -15.87 -10.07
CA GLU A 102 24.91 -15.31 -10.17
C GLU A 102 24.20 -15.81 -11.44
N PHE A 103 24.91 -15.81 -12.58
CA PHE A 103 24.36 -16.27 -13.84
C PHE A 103 24.03 -17.77 -13.80
N ALA A 104 24.93 -18.60 -13.28
CA ALA A 104 24.67 -20.03 -13.08
C ALA A 104 23.47 -20.29 -12.16
N ARG A 105 23.33 -19.50 -11.09
CA ARG A 105 22.18 -19.59 -10.19
C ARG A 105 20.86 -19.24 -10.88
N LEU A 106 20.83 -18.16 -11.68
CA LEU A 106 19.66 -17.76 -12.45
C LEU A 106 19.28 -18.82 -13.50
N GLN A 107 20.26 -19.40 -14.19
CA GLN A 107 20.02 -20.49 -15.15
C GLN A 107 19.43 -21.74 -14.48
N GLN A 108 19.92 -22.11 -13.29
CA GLN A 108 19.33 -23.21 -12.52
C GLN A 108 17.88 -22.89 -12.10
N LEU A 109 17.63 -21.69 -11.59
CA LEU A 109 16.29 -21.27 -11.17
C LEU A 109 15.31 -21.26 -12.36
N ASN A 110 15.75 -20.78 -13.52
CA ASN A 110 14.98 -20.86 -14.77
C ASN A 110 14.65 -22.31 -15.14
N ALA A 111 15.61 -23.23 -15.09
CA ALA A 111 15.37 -24.64 -15.38
C ALA A 111 14.35 -25.27 -14.40
N ASP A 112 14.54 -25.05 -13.09
CA ASP A 112 13.65 -25.57 -12.04
C ASP A 112 12.23 -25.02 -12.19
N TYR A 113 12.11 -23.74 -12.53
CA TYR A 113 10.83 -23.06 -12.66
C TYR A 113 10.06 -23.51 -13.90
N ASN A 114 10.73 -23.60 -15.06
CA ASN A 114 10.11 -24.13 -16.27
C ASN A 114 9.68 -25.58 -16.07
N ALA A 115 10.49 -26.41 -15.39
CA ALA A 115 10.13 -27.79 -15.10
C ALA A 115 8.90 -27.91 -14.20
N ARG A 116 8.70 -26.97 -13.26
CA ARG A 116 7.57 -26.98 -12.32
C ARG A 116 6.29 -26.37 -12.89
N PHE A 117 6.39 -25.27 -13.62
CA PHE A 117 5.23 -24.45 -14.01
C PHE A 117 4.94 -24.44 -15.51
N ASP A 118 5.86 -24.91 -16.37
CA ASP A 118 5.70 -24.95 -17.83
C ASP A 118 5.46 -23.55 -18.46
N PHE A 119 6.09 -22.52 -17.87
CA PHE A 119 6.17 -21.16 -18.38
C PHE A 119 7.35 -20.40 -17.73
N PRO A 120 7.86 -19.31 -18.35
CA PRO A 120 9.01 -18.58 -17.82
C PRO A 120 8.68 -17.80 -16.55
N PHE A 121 9.68 -17.58 -15.69
CA PHE A 121 9.54 -16.71 -14.53
C PHE A 121 9.44 -15.24 -14.95
N ILE A 122 8.40 -14.56 -14.48
CA ILE A 122 8.14 -13.16 -14.80
C ILE A 122 8.18 -12.32 -13.53
N LEU A 123 8.98 -11.25 -13.59
CA LEU A 123 9.10 -10.25 -12.54
C LEU A 123 9.23 -8.86 -13.16
N ALA A 124 8.49 -7.89 -12.64
CA ALA A 124 8.67 -6.49 -13.01
C ALA A 124 10.00 -5.95 -12.44
N VAL A 125 11.11 -6.14 -13.16
CA VAL A 125 12.47 -5.86 -12.66
C VAL A 125 12.76 -4.40 -12.38
N ARG A 126 11.99 -3.46 -12.95
CA ARG A 126 12.02 -2.04 -12.58
C ARG A 126 11.46 -1.79 -11.17
N GLY A 127 10.87 -2.81 -10.54
CA GLY A 127 10.37 -2.76 -9.18
C GLY A 127 9.13 -1.87 -9.03
N PRO A 128 8.60 -1.77 -7.81
CA PRO A 128 7.39 -0.99 -7.55
C PRO A 128 7.60 0.52 -7.78
N ARG A 129 8.80 1.06 -7.61
CA ARG A 129 9.05 2.50 -7.82
C ARG A 129 9.63 2.85 -9.18
N GLY A 130 9.83 1.88 -10.06
CA GLY A 130 10.51 2.10 -11.35
C GLY A 130 12.03 2.30 -11.25
N THR A 131 12.61 2.26 -10.04
CA THR A 131 14.03 2.49 -9.72
C THR A 131 14.91 1.25 -9.91
N GLY A 132 14.32 0.08 -10.20
CA GLY A 132 15.03 -1.19 -10.34
C GLY A 132 15.09 -2.00 -9.05
N LEU A 133 14.93 -3.32 -9.19
CA LEU A 133 15.25 -4.29 -8.15
C LEU A 133 16.74 -4.64 -8.20
N ARG A 134 17.36 -4.81 -7.03
CA ARG A 134 18.73 -5.34 -6.96
C ARG A 134 18.73 -6.82 -7.37
N LYS A 135 19.83 -7.28 -7.97
CA LYS A 135 20.01 -8.68 -8.39
C LYS A 135 19.66 -9.69 -7.30
N GLN A 136 20.14 -9.46 -6.07
CA GLN A 136 19.82 -10.32 -4.93
C GLN A 136 18.31 -10.40 -4.67
N GLN A 137 17.59 -9.28 -4.75
CA GLN A 137 16.13 -9.25 -4.55
C GLN A 137 15.41 -10.04 -5.65
N ILE A 138 15.91 -10.00 -6.89
CA ILE A 138 15.37 -10.79 -8.01
C ILE A 138 15.59 -12.28 -7.72
N ILE A 139 16.81 -12.69 -7.38
CA ILE A 139 17.17 -14.09 -7.07
C ILE A 139 16.36 -14.62 -5.88
N ASP A 140 16.24 -13.85 -4.79
CA ASP A 140 15.48 -14.24 -3.60
C ASP A 140 13.98 -14.38 -3.91
N THR A 141 13.44 -13.44 -4.70
CA THR A 141 12.03 -13.50 -5.13
C THR A 141 11.77 -14.73 -6.00
N PHE A 142 12.70 -15.03 -6.90
CA PHE A 142 12.64 -16.20 -7.77
C PHE A 142 12.67 -17.49 -6.95
N ALA A 143 13.65 -17.64 -6.06
CA ALA A 143 13.78 -18.79 -5.18
C ALA A 143 12.52 -19.00 -4.31
N ARG A 144 11.98 -17.93 -3.72
CA ARG A 144 10.76 -18.00 -2.90
C ARG A 144 9.53 -18.41 -3.72
N ARG A 145 9.38 -17.88 -4.94
CA ARG A 145 8.21 -18.15 -5.79
C ARG A 145 8.22 -19.56 -6.39
N LEU A 146 9.37 -20.23 -6.42
CA LEU A 146 9.41 -21.65 -6.78
C LEU A 146 8.51 -22.50 -5.88
N ASP A 147 8.30 -22.13 -4.61
CA ASP A 147 7.50 -22.92 -3.68
C ASP A 147 5.98 -22.72 -3.82
N ASN A 148 5.54 -21.79 -4.68
CA ASN A 148 4.12 -21.48 -4.86
C ASN A 148 3.32 -22.63 -5.49
N HIS A 149 2.02 -22.63 -5.21
CA HIS A 149 1.05 -23.47 -5.95
C HIS A 149 0.95 -22.99 -7.41
N PRO A 150 0.86 -23.88 -8.42
CA PRO A 150 0.79 -23.49 -9.83
C PRO A 150 -0.26 -22.42 -10.16
N ASP A 151 -1.49 -22.56 -9.64
CA ASP A 151 -2.55 -21.58 -9.87
C ASP A 151 -2.21 -20.19 -9.32
N PHE A 152 -1.58 -20.15 -8.13
CA PHE A 152 -1.15 -18.89 -7.54
C PHE A 152 -0.02 -18.27 -8.34
N GLU A 153 0.91 -19.09 -8.83
CA GLU A 153 2.07 -18.64 -9.59
C GLU A 153 1.69 -18.13 -10.97
N GLN A 154 0.73 -18.77 -11.65
CA GLN A 154 0.17 -18.24 -12.90
C GLN A 154 -0.45 -16.85 -12.67
N ALA A 155 -1.24 -16.69 -11.61
CA ALA A 155 -1.83 -15.40 -11.26
C ALA A 155 -0.75 -14.35 -10.91
N GLU A 156 0.32 -14.75 -10.21
CA GLU A 156 1.46 -13.87 -9.88
C GLU A 156 2.25 -13.46 -11.13
N ALA A 157 2.44 -14.37 -12.10
CA ALA A 157 3.05 -14.05 -13.37
C ALA A 157 2.22 -13.00 -14.13
N LEU A 158 0.90 -13.17 -14.22
CA LEU A 158 0.00 -12.19 -14.84
C LEU A 158 0.05 -10.83 -14.13
N ARG A 159 0.07 -10.81 -12.79
CA ARG A 159 0.25 -9.56 -12.01
C ARG A 159 1.54 -8.84 -12.37
N ASN A 160 2.65 -9.57 -12.52
CA ASN A 160 3.92 -8.99 -12.94
C ASN A 160 3.87 -8.47 -14.38
N ILE A 161 3.21 -9.17 -15.31
CA ILE A 161 2.97 -8.65 -16.66
C ILE A 161 2.15 -7.36 -16.63
N HIS A 162 1.07 -7.29 -15.83
CA HIS A 162 0.28 -6.07 -15.66
C HIS A 162 1.10 -4.91 -15.10
N ARG A 163 2.01 -5.20 -14.15
CA ARG A 163 2.93 -4.19 -13.62
C ARG A 163 3.93 -3.69 -14.67
N ILE A 164 4.47 -4.58 -15.50
CA ILE A 164 5.35 -4.20 -16.62
C ILE A 164 4.58 -3.34 -17.62
N ALA A 165 3.38 -3.75 -18.01
CA ALA A 165 2.50 -3.00 -18.90
C ALA A 165 2.18 -1.60 -18.33
N GLU A 166 1.86 -1.49 -17.04
CA GLU A 166 1.65 -0.22 -16.37
C GLU A 166 2.87 0.70 -16.46
N ILE A 167 4.07 0.17 -16.21
CA ILE A 167 5.32 0.93 -16.27
C ILE A 167 5.57 1.44 -17.69
N ARG A 168 5.35 0.59 -18.71
CA ARG A 168 5.50 0.98 -20.13
C ARG A 168 4.47 2.01 -20.57
N LEU A 169 3.23 1.89 -20.09
CA LEU A 169 2.20 2.89 -20.30
C LEU A 169 2.58 4.22 -19.66
N ASN A 170 3.07 4.21 -18.42
CA ASN A 170 3.56 5.40 -17.75
C ASN A 170 4.66 6.09 -18.59
N ASP A 171 5.64 5.35 -19.11
CA ASP A 171 6.68 5.91 -19.99
C ASP A 171 6.09 6.52 -21.28
N LYS A 172 5.18 5.82 -21.96
CA LYS A 172 4.54 6.29 -23.20
C LYS A 172 3.70 7.54 -23.00
N PHE A 173 3.04 7.68 -21.86
CA PHE A 173 2.21 8.83 -21.50
C PHE A 173 2.96 9.90 -20.69
N GLY A 174 4.25 9.70 -20.40
CA GLY A 174 5.03 10.60 -19.56
C GLY A 174 4.42 10.78 -18.15
N ALA A 175 3.78 9.73 -17.63
CA ALA A 175 3.08 9.77 -16.36
C ALA A 175 3.95 9.22 -15.23
N GLU A 176 4.14 9.99 -14.16
CA GLU A 176 4.89 9.58 -12.97
C GLU A 176 4.01 9.71 -11.72
N PRO A 177 3.85 8.64 -10.91
CA PRO A 177 3.01 8.66 -9.72
C PRO A 177 3.71 9.33 -8.52
N LEU A 178 4.16 10.57 -8.69
CA LEU A 178 5.01 11.29 -7.72
C LEU A 178 4.37 11.40 -6.33
N LEU A 179 3.07 11.76 -6.26
CA LEU A 179 2.36 11.85 -4.97
C LEU A 179 2.29 10.50 -4.24
N GLY A 180 2.07 9.41 -4.99
CA GLY A 180 2.09 8.07 -4.41
C GLY A 180 3.50 7.67 -3.94
N ALA A 181 4.54 8.13 -4.64
CA ALA A 181 5.93 7.92 -4.27
C ALA A 181 6.30 8.66 -2.97
N ASP A 182 5.77 9.87 -2.76
CA ASP A 182 5.95 10.62 -1.51
C ASP A 182 5.23 9.97 -0.33
N VAL A 183 3.99 9.52 -0.53
CA VAL A 183 3.23 8.76 0.48
C VAL A 183 3.98 7.48 0.88
N TRP A 184 4.54 6.78 -0.10
CA TRP A 184 5.40 5.62 0.15
C TRP A 184 6.61 5.98 1.02
N ASP A 185 7.28 7.10 0.73
CA ASP A 185 8.46 7.53 1.49
C ASP A 185 8.12 7.91 2.94
N TRP A 186 6.93 8.47 3.20
CA TRP A 186 6.45 8.65 4.57
C TRP A 186 6.19 7.33 5.29
N HIS A 187 5.64 6.32 4.61
CA HIS A 187 5.50 4.98 5.19
C HIS A 187 6.85 4.36 5.55
N GLU A 188 7.83 4.43 4.65
CA GLU A 188 9.18 3.90 4.90
C GLU A 188 9.83 4.59 6.10
N LYS A 189 9.79 5.93 6.15
CA LYS A 189 10.36 6.71 7.27
C LYS A 189 9.66 6.43 8.59
N LEU A 190 8.33 6.42 8.62
CA LEU A 190 7.60 6.18 9.88
C LEU A 190 7.79 4.74 10.37
N ALA A 191 8.06 3.79 9.48
CA ALA A 191 8.35 2.40 9.82
C ALA A 191 9.75 2.18 10.43
N GLU A 192 10.62 3.20 10.44
CA GLU A 192 11.90 3.15 11.17
C GLU A 192 11.68 3.12 12.69
N HIS A 193 10.54 3.60 13.17
CA HIS A 193 10.15 3.50 14.57
C HIS A 193 9.46 2.17 14.84
N SER A 194 10.11 1.31 15.62
CA SER A 194 9.58 0.02 16.05
C SER A 194 10.03 -0.29 17.47
N ASP A 195 9.19 -0.99 18.23
CA ASP A 195 9.46 -1.36 19.61
C ASP A 195 10.69 -2.28 19.73
N PRO A 196 11.51 -2.12 20.79
CA PRO A 196 12.62 -3.03 21.07
C PRO A 196 12.16 -4.50 21.16
N GLY A 197 13.01 -5.41 20.69
CA GLY A 197 12.71 -6.84 20.57
C GLY A 197 12.03 -7.23 19.25
N TYR A 198 11.47 -6.27 18.52
CA TYR A 198 10.94 -6.41 17.16
C TYR A 198 11.83 -5.68 16.14
N ALA A 199 12.26 -4.46 16.47
CA ALA A 199 13.10 -3.63 15.61
C ALA A 199 14.37 -4.35 15.12
N GLU A 200 15.07 -5.05 16.03
CA GLU A 200 16.33 -5.76 15.72
C GLU A 200 16.11 -6.97 14.80
N LYS A 201 14.87 -7.45 14.68
CA LYS A 201 14.46 -8.52 13.77
C LYS A 201 13.95 -7.97 12.43
N GLY A 202 13.97 -6.66 12.22
CA GLY A 202 13.37 -6.00 11.06
C GLY A 202 11.84 -6.07 11.05
N GLN A 203 11.22 -6.26 12.22
CA GLN A 203 9.77 -6.33 12.38
C GLN A 203 9.23 -4.96 12.79
N LEU A 204 8.05 -4.59 12.29
CA LEU A 204 7.37 -3.36 12.67
C LEU A 204 6.36 -3.63 13.78
N THR A 205 6.57 -3.04 14.96
CA THR A 205 5.61 -3.04 16.06
C THR A 205 5.60 -1.67 16.70
N VAL A 206 4.47 -0.98 16.70
CA VAL A 206 4.32 0.33 17.36
C VAL A 206 3.16 0.25 18.32
N THR A 207 3.49 0.05 19.59
CA THR A 207 2.51 -0.16 20.65
C THR A 207 2.16 1.17 21.34
N TYR A 208 0.88 1.40 21.63
CA TYR A 208 0.40 2.65 22.23
C TYR A 208 1.25 3.15 23.42
N LEU A 209 1.71 4.40 23.34
CA LEU A 209 2.55 5.11 24.33
C LEU A 209 3.89 4.46 24.69
N THR A 210 4.44 3.60 23.83
CA THR A 210 5.87 3.27 23.90
C THR A 210 6.72 4.41 23.31
N ASP A 211 8.04 4.30 23.41
CA ASP A 211 8.96 5.25 22.78
C ASP A 211 8.80 5.31 21.26
N ALA A 212 8.60 4.16 20.60
CA ALA A 212 8.36 4.11 19.16
C ALA A 212 7.06 4.84 18.79
N HIS A 213 6.00 4.64 19.56
CA HIS A 213 4.71 5.31 19.35
C HIS A 213 4.79 6.83 19.53
N ARG A 214 5.46 7.29 20.59
CA ARG A 214 5.72 8.72 20.80
C ARG A 214 6.59 9.31 19.67
N ALA A 215 7.59 8.59 19.20
CA ALA A 215 8.41 9.02 18.06
C ALA A 215 7.58 9.15 16.78
N CYS A 216 6.69 8.18 16.49
CA CYS A 216 5.73 8.29 15.38
C CYS A 216 4.85 9.53 15.52
N ALA A 217 4.28 9.77 16.70
CA ALA A 217 3.41 10.92 16.93
C ALA A 217 4.13 12.26 16.68
N GLN A 218 5.38 12.38 17.14
CA GLN A 218 6.21 13.56 16.92
C GLN A 218 6.56 13.74 15.44
N ALA A 219 6.93 12.66 14.74
CA ALA A 219 7.23 12.71 13.31
C ALA A 219 6.00 13.16 12.49
N LEU A 220 4.83 12.56 12.75
CA LEU A 220 3.56 12.96 12.13
C LEU A 220 3.24 14.43 12.41
N SER A 221 3.40 14.88 13.66
CA SER A 221 3.15 16.26 14.05
C SER A 221 4.07 17.23 13.27
N HIS A 222 5.35 16.89 13.13
CA HIS A 222 6.29 17.68 12.34
C HIS A 222 5.89 17.72 10.86
N TRP A 223 5.61 16.56 10.26
CA TRP A 223 5.25 16.48 8.85
C TRP A 223 3.91 17.13 8.52
N MET A 224 2.93 17.12 9.42
CA MET A 224 1.70 17.91 9.24
C MET A 224 2.03 19.41 9.17
N ARG A 225 2.94 19.93 10.00
CA ARG A 225 3.37 21.33 9.88
C ARG A 225 4.07 21.59 8.54
N ASP A 226 4.95 20.68 8.12
CA ASP A 226 5.63 20.78 6.81
C ASP A 226 4.65 20.71 5.62
N CYS A 227 3.53 20.01 5.77
CA CYS A 227 2.46 19.96 4.77
C CYS A 227 1.63 21.26 4.73
N GLY A 228 1.80 22.17 5.69
CA GLY A 228 1.14 23.48 5.69
C GLY A 228 -0.24 23.48 6.34
N PHE A 229 -0.49 22.58 7.28
CA PHE A 229 -1.63 22.67 8.20
C PHE A 229 -1.49 23.92 9.08
N ASP A 230 -2.62 24.59 9.37
CA ASP A 230 -2.65 25.84 10.13
C ASP A 230 -2.55 25.59 11.65
N GLU A 231 -3.15 24.50 12.13
CA GLU A 231 -3.05 24.03 13.53
C GLU A 231 -2.54 22.58 13.54
N VAL A 232 -1.59 22.27 14.43
CA VAL A 232 -1.13 20.90 14.66
C VAL A 232 -0.86 20.66 16.15
N GLU A 233 -1.52 19.67 16.73
CA GLU A 233 -1.39 19.29 18.13
C GLU A 233 -1.31 17.77 18.32
N ILE A 234 -0.82 17.36 19.48
CA ILE A 234 -0.99 16.00 20.00
C ILE A 234 -1.95 16.11 21.17
N ASP A 235 -3.10 15.46 21.08
CA ASP A 235 -4.21 15.64 22.00
C ASP A 235 -4.06 14.84 23.30
N ALA A 236 -5.03 14.95 24.21
CA ALA A 236 -4.99 14.33 25.54
C ALA A 236 -4.97 12.80 25.54
N VAL A 237 -5.32 12.13 24.43
CA VAL A 237 -5.20 10.67 24.28
C VAL A 237 -4.05 10.28 23.34
N GLY A 238 -3.30 11.25 22.83
CA GLY A 238 -2.14 11.07 21.99
C GLY A 238 -2.44 11.09 20.49
N ASN A 239 -3.66 11.41 20.05
CA ASN A 239 -3.92 11.55 18.62
C ASN A 239 -3.12 12.72 18.08
N VAL A 240 -2.59 12.60 16.86
CA VAL A 240 -1.97 13.74 16.17
C VAL A 240 -3.04 14.38 15.28
N VAL A 241 -3.40 15.62 15.57
CA VAL A 241 -4.48 16.32 14.88
C VAL A 241 -3.90 17.50 14.12
N GLY A 242 -4.14 17.52 12.80
CA GLY A 242 -3.82 18.64 11.92
C GLY A 242 -5.10 19.26 11.37
N ARG A 243 -5.26 20.59 11.46
CA ARG A 243 -6.38 21.33 10.87
C ARG A 243 -5.89 22.29 9.79
N TYR A 244 -6.46 22.15 8.60
CA TYR A 244 -6.29 23.06 7.47
C TYR A 244 -7.58 23.86 7.33
N HIS A 245 -7.49 25.18 7.53
CA HIS A 245 -8.65 26.05 7.68
C HIS A 245 -9.45 26.19 6.37
N PRO A 246 -10.78 26.36 6.47
CA PRO A 246 -11.60 26.72 5.33
C PRO A 246 -11.23 28.09 4.75
N ALA A 247 -11.69 28.36 3.53
CA ALA A 247 -11.59 29.68 2.91
C ALA A 247 -12.42 30.75 3.64
N ALA A 248 -13.48 30.34 4.34
CA ALA A 248 -14.36 31.22 5.12
C ALA A 248 -14.43 30.75 6.57
N GLU A 249 -14.26 31.68 7.51
CA GLU A 249 -14.36 31.42 8.94
C GLU A 249 -15.73 30.84 9.32
N GLY A 250 -15.76 29.92 10.28
CA GLY A 250 -16.98 29.26 10.74
C GLY A 250 -17.56 28.20 9.79
N ALA A 251 -16.91 27.91 8.66
CA ALA A 251 -17.29 26.79 7.82
C ALA A 251 -16.96 25.44 8.50
N ARG A 252 -17.73 24.41 8.13
CA ARG A 252 -17.58 23.04 8.65
C ARG A 252 -16.26 22.40 8.20
N TYR A 253 -15.87 21.33 8.88
CA TYR A 253 -14.71 20.51 8.55
C TYR A 253 -15.11 19.17 7.94
N LEU A 254 -14.30 18.65 7.03
CA LEU A 254 -14.29 17.23 6.69
C LEU A 254 -13.27 16.55 7.61
N LEU A 255 -13.74 15.64 8.46
CA LEU A 255 -12.85 14.81 9.26
C LEU A 255 -12.34 13.66 8.39
N THR A 256 -11.05 13.37 8.47
CA THR A 256 -10.42 12.23 7.81
C THR A 256 -9.25 11.77 8.66
N GLY A 257 -8.71 10.59 8.37
CA GLY A 257 -7.66 10.01 9.18
C GLY A 257 -7.84 8.51 9.34
N SER A 258 -6.96 7.95 10.16
CA SER A 258 -6.90 6.54 10.53
C SER A 258 -5.89 6.41 11.67
N HIS A 259 -5.30 5.25 11.91
CA HIS A 259 -4.42 5.00 13.06
C HIS A 259 -2.93 4.83 12.68
N TYR A 260 -2.03 5.00 13.65
CA TYR A 260 -0.58 4.85 13.43
C TYR A 260 0.12 3.82 14.33
N ASP A 261 -0.59 3.28 15.32
CA ASP A 261 -0.21 2.06 16.01
C ASP A 261 -0.29 0.86 15.07
N THR A 262 0.29 -0.27 15.49
CA THR A 262 0.26 -1.50 14.68
C THR A 262 0.02 -2.70 15.58
N VAL A 263 -0.41 -3.82 14.98
CA VAL A 263 -0.18 -5.16 15.57
C VAL A 263 1.31 -5.50 15.66
N ARG A 264 1.63 -6.62 16.33
CA ARG A 264 2.99 -7.18 16.39
C ARG A 264 3.42 -7.63 15.01
N ASN A 265 4.60 -7.19 14.58
CA ASN A 265 5.10 -7.49 13.23
C ASN A 265 4.07 -7.13 12.14
N GLY A 266 3.45 -5.96 12.28
CA GLY A 266 2.43 -5.45 11.36
C GLY A 266 3.02 -4.99 10.02
N GLY A 267 2.12 -4.72 9.07
CA GLY A 267 2.49 -4.10 7.79
C GLY A 267 2.75 -2.60 7.94
N LYS A 268 3.43 -2.01 6.95
CA LYS A 268 3.73 -0.56 6.95
C LYS A 268 2.54 0.33 6.60
N TYR A 269 1.49 -0.25 6.00
CA TYR A 269 0.41 0.50 5.34
C TYR A 269 -0.90 0.55 6.12
N ASP A 270 -1.12 -0.46 6.96
CA ASP A 270 -2.30 -0.59 7.81
C ASP A 270 -2.46 0.64 8.71
N GLY A 271 -3.64 1.25 8.71
CA GLY A 271 -3.93 2.56 9.30
C GLY A 271 -3.25 3.73 8.62
N ARG A 272 -1.91 3.72 8.58
CA ARG A 272 -1.04 4.85 8.18
C ARG A 272 -1.37 5.43 6.80
N LEU A 273 -1.89 4.62 5.88
CA LEU A 273 -2.31 5.09 4.55
C LEU A 273 -3.42 6.14 4.66
N GLY A 274 -4.35 5.95 5.58
CA GLY A 274 -5.46 6.87 5.85
C GLY A 274 -5.04 8.20 6.47
N ILE A 275 -3.81 8.29 6.95
CA ILE A 275 -3.20 9.54 7.45
C ILE A 275 -2.41 10.22 6.33
N PHE A 276 -1.57 9.49 5.62
CA PHE A 276 -0.67 10.07 4.63
C PHE A 276 -1.35 10.54 3.34
N VAL A 277 -2.43 9.88 2.91
CA VAL A 277 -3.21 10.31 1.75
C VAL A 277 -3.80 11.72 1.96
N PRO A 278 -4.56 12.01 3.03
CA PRO A 278 -5.07 13.35 3.25
C PRO A 278 -3.96 14.37 3.57
N MET A 279 -2.85 13.98 4.20
CA MET A 279 -1.68 14.86 4.34
C MET A 279 -1.11 15.29 2.98
N ALA A 280 -1.00 14.37 2.02
CA ALA A 280 -0.59 14.71 0.66
C ALA A 280 -1.57 15.69 0.00
N CYS A 281 -2.89 15.50 0.18
CA CYS A 281 -3.90 16.42 -0.32
C CYS A 281 -3.73 17.84 0.25
N VAL A 282 -3.57 17.96 1.57
CA VAL A 282 -3.35 19.26 2.22
C VAL A 282 -2.06 19.92 1.74
N ARG A 283 -0.97 19.15 1.60
CA ARG A 283 0.31 19.66 1.08
C ARG A 283 0.17 20.27 -0.31
N GLU A 284 -0.54 19.60 -1.22
CA GLU A 284 -0.74 20.12 -2.57
C GLU A 284 -1.69 21.32 -2.61
N LEU A 285 -2.75 21.33 -1.78
CA LEU A 285 -3.61 22.51 -1.61
C LEU A 285 -2.82 23.72 -1.09
N HIS A 286 -1.99 23.51 -0.08
CA HIS A 286 -1.15 24.54 0.52
C HIS A 286 -0.14 25.09 -0.51
N ARG A 287 0.56 24.21 -1.23
CA ARG A 287 1.50 24.59 -2.30
C ARG A 287 0.84 25.40 -3.42
N ALA A 288 -0.42 25.09 -3.74
CA ALA A 288 -1.22 25.83 -4.71
C ALA A 288 -1.83 27.13 -4.15
N GLY A 289 -1.65 27.43 -2.86
CA GLY A 289 -2.30 28.57 -2.20
C GLY A 289 -3.82 28.46 -2.14
N GLN A 290 -4.37 27.24 -2.23
CA GLN A 290 -5.80 26.99 -2.37
C GLN A 290 -6.44 26.61 -1.02
N ARG A 291 -7.49 27.33 -0.63
CA ARG A 291 -8.40 26.95 0.45
C ARG A 291 -9.73 26.43 -0.11
N LEU A 292 -10.34 25.47 0.59
CA LEU A 292 -11.62 24.88 0.21
C LEU A 292 -12.79 25.58 0.91
N PRO A 293 -14.05 25.43 0.45
CA PRO A 293 -15.23 25.96 1.16
C PRO A 293 -15.49 25.35 2.55
N PHE A 294 -14.71 24.35 2.93
CA PHE A 294 -14.73 23.64 4.22
C PHE A 294 -13.27 23.38 4.67
N GLY A 295 -13.05 23.20 5.96
CA GLY A 295 -11.74 22.84 6.50
C GLY A 295 -11.45 21.35 6.38
N ILE A 296 -10.18 20.95 6.44
CA ILE A 296 -9.79 19.54 6.54
C ILE A 296 -9.20 19.32 7.93
N GLU A 297 -9.75 18.37 8.68
CA GLU A 297 -9.15 17.89 9.92
C GLU A 297 -8.65 16.47 9.71
N VAL A 298 -7.34 16.27 9.85
CA VAL A 298 -6.71 14.95 9.80
C VAL A 298 -6.42 14.51 11.22
N ALA A 299 -7.05 13.43 11.66
CA ALA A 299 -6.78 12.80 12.94
C ALA A 299 -6.00 11.49 12.72
N ALA A 300 -4.72 11.50 13.09
CA ALA A 300 -3.96 10.26 13.25
C ALA A 300 -4.25 9.68 14.64
N PHE A 301 -5.17 8.72 14.69
CA PHE A 301 -5.61 8.08 15.92
C PHE A 301 -4.45 7.32 16.56
N ALA A 302 -4.32 7.53 17.87
CA ALA A 302 -3.21 6.98 18.64
C ALA A 302 -3.30 5.48 18.82
N GLU A 303 -4.51 4.92 18.79
CA GLU A 303 -4.73 3.51 19.07
C GLU A 303 -6.05 3.05 18.44
N GLU A 304 -5.97 1.96 17.69
CA GLU A 304 -7.10 1.25 17.11
C GLU A 304 -7.05 -0.24 17.47
N GLU A 305 -5.85 -0.84 17.49
CA GLU A 305 -5.68 -2.30 17.42
C GLU A 305 -6.00 -3.05 18.72
N GLY A 306 -6.10 -2.35 19.85
CA GLY A 306 -6.32 -2.93 21.18
C GLY A 306 -5.10 -3.68 21.73
N GLN A 307 -3.88 -3.34 21.32
CA GLN A 307 -2.71 -4.21 21.51
C GLN A 307 -2.13 -4.18 22.93
N ARG A 308 -2.05 -3.00 23.54
CA ARG A 308 -1.41 -2.80 24.86
C ARG A 308 -2.40 -2.94 26.01
N TYR A 309 -3.58 -2.35 25.83
CA TYR A 309 -4.67 -2.32 26.79
C TYR A 309 -5.93 -2.82 26.10
N LYS A 310 -6.87 -3.40 26.87
CA LYS A 310 -8.18 -3.82 26.34
C LYS A 310 -9.10 -2.59 26.26
N ALA A 311 -8.69 -1.64 25.45
CA ALA A 311 -9.29 -0.32 25.26
C ALA A 311 -9.28 0.04 23.76
N THR A 312 -9.70 -0.89 22.92
CA THR A 312 -9.80 -0.72 21.46
C THR A 312 -10.58 0.56 21.13
N PHE A 313 -10.08 1.33 20.17
CA PHE A 313 -10.66 2.60 19.72
C PHE A 313 -10.62 3.72 20.78
N LEU A 314 -9.67 3.71 21.72
CA LEU A 314 -9.60 4.77 22.74
C LEU A 314 -9.40 6.16 22.13
N GLY A 315 -8.62 6.25 21.03
CA GLY A 315 -8.31 7.49 20.34
C GLY A 315 -9.54 8.13 19.71
N SER A 316 -10.24 7.37 18.86
CA SER A 316 -11.47 7.82 18.19
C SER A 316 -12.67 7.91 19.13
N GLY A 317 -12.76 7.02 20.12
CA GLY A 317 -13.78 7.06 21.18
C GLY A 317 -13.76 8.38 21.96
N ALA A 318 -12.58 8.94 22.22
CA ALA A 318 -12.47 10.24 22.88
C ALA A 318 -13.08 11.39 22.06
N LEU A 319 -12.98 11.35 20.73
CA LEU A 319 -13.55 12.39 19.85
C LEU A 319 -15.08 12.36 19.82
N ILE A 320 -15.71 11.23 20.13
CA ILE A 320 -17.18 11.12 20.18
C ILE A 320 -17.75 11.16 21.60
N GLY A 321 -16.88 11.16 22.62
CA GLY A 321 -17.27 11.18 24.03
C GLY A 321 -17.43 9.79 24.68
N ASP A 322 -17.01 8.73 23.99
CA ASP A 322 -17.14 7.33 24.42
C ASP A 322 -15.87 6.80 25.13
N PHE A 323 -14.92 7.68 25.47
CA PHE A 323 -13.77 7.28 26.29
C PHE A 323 -14.23 6.75 27.65
N ASN A 324 -13.89 5.50 27.97
CA ASN A 324 -14.27 4.89 29.25
C ASN A 324 -13.18 5.14 30.33
N PRO A 325 -13.47 5.92 31.39
CA PRO A 325 -12.49 6.22 32.43
C PRO A 325 -11.95 4.99 33.17
N ALA A 326 -12.69 3.88 33.20
CA ALA A 326 -12.23 2.63 33.82
C ALA A 326 -11.02 2.02 33.11
N TRP A 327 -10.76 2.39 31.85
CA TRP A 327 -9.55 1.96 31.13
C TRP A 327 -8.27 2.46 31.79
N LEU A 328 -8.32 3.62 32.47
CA LEU A 328 -7.14 4.25 33.09
C LEU A 328 -6.45 3.36 34.13
N ASP A 329 -7.20 2.45 34.76
CA ASP A 329 -6.70 1.57 35.81
C ASP A 329 -6.31 0.17 35.26
N GLN A 330 -6.54 -0.11 33.97
CA GLN A 330 -6.05 -1.32 33.32
C GLN A 330 -4.53 -1.34 33.29
N LYS A 331 -3.95 -2.52 33.46
CA LYS A 331 -2.50 -2.76 33.39
C LYS A 331 -2.15 -3.49 32.10
N ASP A 332 -1.00 -3.14 31.54
CA ASP A 332 -0.38 -3.92 30.48
C ASP A 332 0.33 -5.17 31.04
N ALA A 333 1.01 -5.91 30.17
CA ALA A 333 1.71 -7.15 30.53
C ALA A 333 2.84 -6.93 31.56
N ASP A 334 3.40 -5.73 31.64
CA ASP A 334 4.47 -5.36 32.58
C ASP A 334 3.93 -4.71 33.86
N GLY A 335 2.60 -4.62 34.00
CA GLY A 335 1.94 -4.06 35.17
C GLY A 335 1.80 -2.54 35.17
N VAL A 336 2.13 -1.86 34.06
CA VAL A 336 2.02 -0.40 33.92
C VAL A 336 0.57 -0.04 33.61
N THR A 337 -0.01 0.85 34.41
CA THR A 337 -1.39 1.31 34.16
C THR A 337 -1.47 2.25 32.97
N LEU A 338 -2.61 2.27 32.27
CA LEU A 338 -2.87 3.25 31.20
C LEU A 338 -2.65 4.68 31.71
N ARG A 339 -3.12 5.00 32.91
CA ARG A 339 -2.88 6.29 33.59
C ARG A 339 -1.39 6.61 33.69
N ALA A 340 -0.57 5.68 34.15
CA ALA A 340 0.86 5.89 34.31
C ALA A 340 1.55 6.07 32.94
N ALA A 341 1.13 5.32 31.91
CA ALA A 341 1.64 5.48 30.55
C ALA A 341 1.31 6.86 29.97
N MET A 342 0.06 7.33 30.10
CA MET A 342 -0.37 8.67 29.66
C MET A 342 0.40 9.79 30.38
N GLN A 343 0.55 9.68 31.70
CA GLN A 343 1.33 10.63 32.49
C GLN A 343 2.80 10.64 32.09
N HIS A 344 3.40 9.47 31.86
CA HIS A 344 4.78 9.35 31.38
C HIS A 344 4.96 9.96 29.97
N ALA A 345 3.93 9.87 29.12
CA ALA A 345 3.89 10.52 27.82
C ALA A 345 3.63 12.03 27.89
N GLY A 346 3.34 12.59 29.07
CA GLY A 346 3.05 14.01 29.26
C GLY A 346 1.63 14.42 28.87
N LEU A 347 0.72 13.44 28.71
CA LEU A 347 -0.67 13.70 28.32
C LEU A 347 -1.52 14.12 29.52
N CYS A 348 -2.34 15.16 29.33
CA CYS A 348 -3.23 15.67 30.36
C CYS A 348 -4.57 14.93 30.34
N ILE A 349 -4.74 13.93 31.22
CA ILE A 349 -5.95 13.09 31.28
C ILE A 349 -7.22 13.92 31.54
N ASP A 350 -7.11 15.00 32.30
CA ASP A 350 -8.25 15.88 32.62
C ASP A 350 -8.77 16.66 31.40
N ASP A 351 -7.99 16.70 30.31
CA ASP A 351 -8.38 17.33 29.04
C ASP A 351 -9.13 16.38 28.10
N ILE A 352 -9.21 15.07 28.39
CA ILE A 352 -9.90 14.09 27.53
C ILE A 352 -11.36 14.50 27.22
N PRO A 353 -12.18 14.96 28.20
CA PRO A 353 -13.55 15.39 27.90
C PRO A 353 -13.65 16.56 26.91
N ARG A 354 -12.58 17.35 26.76
CA ARG A 354 -12.53 18.49 25.83
C ARG A 354 -12.31 18.05 24.38
N LEU A 355 -11.94 16.80 24.14
CA LEU A 355 -11.71 16.26 22.81
C LEU A 355 -13.01 15.99 22.05
N GLN A 356 -14.14 15.90 22.74
CA GLN A 356 -15.41 15.61 22.10
C GLN A 356 -15.73 16.64 21.02
N ARG A 357 -15.92 16.16 19.79
CA ARG A 357 -16.31 16.96 18.64
C ARG A 357 -17.80 17.21 18.65
N ASP A 358 -18.20 18.43 18.27
CA ASP A 358 -19.59 18.75 17.94
C ASP A 358 -19.87 18.29 16.49
N PRO A 359 -20.74 17.28 16.27
CA PRO A 359 -21.03 16.78 14.92
C PRO A 359 -21.59 17.85 13.98
N ALA A 360 -22.22 18.91 14.50
CA ALA A 360 -22.73 20.01 13.68
C ALA A 360 -21.62 20.80 12.96
N GLN A 361 -20.38 20.74 13.46
CA GLN A 361 -19.21 21.37 12.86
C GLN A 361 -18.59 20.53 11.74
N TYR A 362 -19.07 19.32 11.46
CA TYR A 362 -18.48 18.41 10.49
C TYR A 362 -19.43 18.08 9.32
N LEU A 363 -18.84 17.86 8.15
CA LEU A 363 -19.53 17.35 6.97
C LEU A 363 -19.71 15.83 7.01
N GLY A 364 -18.80 15.14 7.71
CA GLY A 364 -18.73 13.69 7.80
C GLY A 364 -17.30 13.24 8.07
N PHE A 365 -17.11 11.92 8.05
CA PHE A 365 -15.82 11.25 8.19
C PHE A 365 -15.54 10.40 6.93
N ILE A 366 -14.32 10.51 6.39
CA ILE A 366 -13.83 9.64 5.32
C ILE A 366 -12.49 9.06 5.73
N GLU A 367 -12.36 7.75 5.66
CA GLU A 367 -11.11 7.03 5.88
C GLU A 367 -10.66 6.35 4.58
N VAL A 368 -9.37 6.45 4.28
CA VAL A 368 -8.72 5.66 3.23
C VAL A 368 -7.97 4.54 3.92
N HIS A 369 -8.17 3.31 3.45
CA HIS A 369 -7.54 2.15 4.06
C HIS A 369 -7.11 1.14 2.99
N ILE A 370 -6.10 0.32 3.32
CA ILE A 370 -5.82 -0.86 2.51
C ILE A 370 -6.96 -1.87 2.66
N GLU A 371 -7.18 -2.69 1.63
CA GLU A 371 -8.28 -3.67 1.66
C GLU A 371 -8.13 -4.72 2.77
N GLN A 372 -6.89 -5.03 3.17
CA GLN A 372 -6.52 -6.17 4.04
C GLN A 372 -7.01 -7.54 3.52
N GLY A 373 -7.53 -7.58 2.30
CA GLY A 373 -8.06 -8.76 1.62
C GLY A 373 -7.58 -8.84 0.17
N PRO A 374 -7.95 -9.91 -0.55
CA PRO A 374 -7.45 -10.17 -1.89
C PRO A 374 -8.41 -9.77 -3.01
N VAL A 375 -9.54 -9.11 -2.74
CA VAL A 375 -10.63 -8.86 -3.70
C VAL A 375 -10.22 -7.83 -4.76
N LEU A 376 -9.80 -6.63 -4.38
CA LEU A 376 -9.38 -5.58 -5.31
C LEU A 376 -8.13 -6.02 -6.09
N ASN A 377 -7.15 -6.60 -5.39
CA ASN A 377 -5.98 -7.20 -6.02
C ASN A 377 -6.40 -8.32 -7.00
N GLY A 378 -7.37 -9.13 -6.60
CA GLY A 378 -7.93 -10.20 -7.40
C GLY A 378 -8.78 -9.71 -8.57
N LEU A 379 -9.16 -8.43 -8.64
CA LEU A 379 -9.96 -7.81 -9.71
C LEU A 379 -9.18 -6.79 -10.55
N ASP A 380 -7.88 -6.60 -10.30
CA ASP A 380 -7.06 -5.54 -10.92
C ASP A 380 -7.68 -4.13 -10.75
N LEU A 381 -8.26 -3.87 -9.57
CA LEU A 381 -8.86 -2.59 -9.22
C LEU A 381 -7.99 -1.83 -8.20
N PRO A 382 -7.68 -0.54 -8.43
CA PRO A 382 -6.84 0.23 -7.52
C PRO A 382 -7.62 0.89 -6.37
N LEU A 383 -8.96 0.86 -6.41
CA LEU A 383 -9.82 1.55 -5.46
C LEU A 383 -11.15 0.80 -5.31
N GLY A 384 -11.61 0.64 -4.06
CA GLY A 384 -12.94 0.17 -3.71
C GLY A 384 -13.69 1.19 -2.87
N VAL A 385 -15.01 1.28 -3.05
CA VAL A 385 -15.89 2.09 -2.20
C VAL A 385 -16.52 1.16 -1.17
N VAL A 386 -16.10 1.29 0.09
CA VAL A 386 -16.60 0.46 1.20
C VAL A 386 -18.07 0.82 1.46
N THR A 387 -18.93 -0.19 1.51
CA THR A 387 -20.38 -0.02 1.73
C THR A 387 -20.80 -0.38 3.16
N SER A 388 -20.11 -1.32 3.79
CA SER A 388 -20.39 -1.76 5.15
C SER A 388 -19.17 -2.45 5.76
N ILE A 389 -19.10 -2.46 7.09
CA ILE A 389 -18.13 -3.23 7.87
C ILE A 389 -18.89 -4.36 8.58
N ASN A 390 -18.33 -5.58 8.57
CA ASN A 390 -18.98 -6.73 9.21
C ASN A 390 -18.99 -6.57 10.73
N GLY A 391 -20.10 -6.97 11.37
CA GLY A 391 -20.11 -7.19 12.82
C GLY A 391 -19.16 -8.33 13.21
N SER A 392 -18.42 -8.16 14.29
CA SER A 392 -17.47 -9.17 14.81
C SER A 392 -17.93 -9.69 16.16
N VAL A 393 -17.82 -11.01 16.37
CA VAL A 393 -17.99 -11.63 17.68
C VAL A 393 -16.76 -12.47 17.96
N ARG A 394 -16.08 -12.18 19.08
CA ARG A 394 -14.87 -12.90 19.52
C ARG A 394 -15.23 -13.77 20.73
N TYR A 395 -14.96 -15.07 20.64
CA TYR A 395 -15.17 -16.02 21.74
C TYR A 395 -13.83 -16.48 22.30
N VAL A 396 -13.75 -16.58 23.62
CA VAL A 396 -12.64 -17.26 24.31
C VAL A 396 -13.18 -18.60 24.80
N GLY A 397 -12.62 -19.69 24.31
CA GLY A 397 -12.94 -21.04 24.74
C GLY A 397 -11.84 -21.59 25.64
N GLU A 398 -12.23 -22.22 26.74
CA GLU A 398 -11.34 -23.00 27.59
C GLU A 398 -11.79 -24.47 27.55
N VAL A 399 -10.84 -25.38 27.33
CA VAL A 399 -11.09 -26.83 27.38
C VAL A 399 -10.30 -27.40 28.54
N THR A 400 -11.01 -27.72 29.62
CA THR A 400 -10.43 -28.38 30.78
C THR A 400 -10.62 -29.89 30.65
N GLY A 401 -9.53 -30.60 30.38
CA GLY A 401 -9.50 -32.05 30.43
C GLY A 401 -8.93 -32.58 31.75
N MET A 402 -8.81 -33.89 31.86
CA MET A 402 -8.02 -34.52 32.91
C MET A 402 -6.63 -34.83 32.36
N ALA A 403 -5.60 -34.23 32.94
CA ALA A 403 -4.23 -34.61 32.63
C ALA A 403 -4.00 -36.06 33.11
N SER A 404 -3.58 -36.94 32.19
CA SER A 404 -3.27 -38.35 32.50
C SER A 404 -1.96 -38.76 31.84
N HIS A 405 -1.43 -39.91 32.27
CA HIS A 405 -0.19 -40.45 31.72
C HIS A 405 -0.41 -40.95 30.28
N ALA A 406 0.44 -40.51 29.34
CA ALA A 406 0.25 -40.78 27.91
C ALA A 406 0.38 -42.27 27.51
N GLY A 407 0.96 -43.10 28.39
CA GLY A 407 1.25 -44.51 28.11
C GLY A 407 0.46 -45.54 28.92
N THR A 408 -0.55 -45.14 29.71
CA THR A 408 -1.37 -46.06 30.52
C THR A 408 -2.84 -45.71 30.46
#